data_AF-A0A024THM3-F1
#
_entry.id   AF-A0A024THM3-F1
#
_cell.length_a   1.000
_cell.length_b   1.000
_cell.length_c   1.000
_cell.angle_alpha   90.00
_cell.angle_beta   90.00
_cell.angle_gamma   90.00
#
_symmetry.space_group_name_H-M   'P 1'
#
loop_
_entity.id
_entity.type
_entity.pdbx_description
1 polymer ?
#
loop_
_entity_poly.entity_id
_entity_poly.type
_entity_poly.pdbx_seq_one_letter_code
_entity_poly.pdbx_strand_id
1 'polypeptide(L)'
;MFRHGFCPTPSNTNHRVHVDFLSCIMREDLEFMGAIGRRKLLEQWTVFMNTFDSFTMELLHHDVVAFAPNVVVHADTMLHLRLSRESVRVLVPGALGHEPLVQKMLGNVLELPLHLRFVFDTNCVVHELGTFANTIDALVKLLGNFDDTLAVPDIPRWSSSCPVACDTTMRGGV
;
A
#
# COMPACT_ATOMS: atom_id res chain seq x y z
N MET A 1 6.27 4.88 -14.77
CA MET A 1 5.69 3.54 -14.99
C MET A 1 4.56 3.27 -14.00
N PHE A 2 4.80 3.26 -12.69
CA PHE A 2 3.82 2.84 -11.67
C PHE A 2 2.91 3.94 -11.09
N ARG A 3 2.81 5.12 -11.73
CA ARG A 3 2.00 6.24 -11.22
C ARG A 3 0.53 5.86 -11.02
N HIS A 4 -0.01 5.00 -11.86
CA HIS A 4 -1.40 4.50 -11.77
C HIS A 4 -1.46 3.06 -11.26
N GLY A 5 -0.43 2.63 -10.55
CA GLY A 5 -0.35 1.31 -9.92
C GLY A 5 0.15 0.20 -10.84
N PHE A 6 -0.07 -1.02 -10.35
CA PHE A 6 0.30 -2.27 -11.00
C PHE A 6 -0.78 -2.71 -11.98
N CYS A 7 -0.44 -3.52 -12.97
CA CYS A 7 -1.45 -4.20 -13.77
C CYS A 7 -1.60 -5.62 -13.21
N PRO A 8 -2.68 -5.94 -12.49
CA PRO A 8 -2.82 -7.25 -11.84
C PRO A 8 -3.16 -8.37 -12.84
N THR A 9 -3.68 -8.03 -14.02
CA THR A 9 -4.19 -8.97 -15.02
C THR A 9 -3.06 -9.58 -15.86
N PRO A 10 -2.74 -10.89 -15.73
CA PRO A 10 -1.58 -11.48 -16.41
C PRO A 10 -1.67 -11.48 -17.95
N SER A 11 -2.89 -11.47 -18.50
CA SER A 11 -3.11 -11.40 -19.95
C SER A 11 -2.87 -10.01 -20.53
N ASN A 12 -2.75 -8.97 -19.71
CA ASN A 12 -2.45 -7.62 -20.16
C ASN A 12 -0.93 -7.47 -20.36
N THR A 13 -0.51 -6.94 -21.51
CA THR A 13 0.91 -6.72 -21.81
C THR A 13 1.65 -5.89 -20.75
N ASN A 14 0.97 -4.93 -20.11
CA ASN A 14 1.57 -4.11 -19.06
C ASN A 14 1.94 -4.91 -17.81
N HIS A 15 1.24 -6.02 -17.53
CA HIS A 15 1.58 -6.90 -16.41
C HIS A 15 3.00 -7.45 -16.57
N ARG A 16 3.30 -8.01 -17.74
CA ARG A 16 4.64 -8.54 -18.04
C ARG A 16 5.70 -7.45 -17.95
N VAL A 17 5.45 -6.27 -18.55
CA VAL A 17 6.38 -5.12 -18.50
C VAL A 17 6.70 -4.73 -17.05
N HIS A 18 5.68 -4.69 -16.18
CA HIS A 18 5.85 -4.36 -14.77
C HIS A 18 6.64 -5.42 -14.00
N VAL A 19 6.32 -6.71 -14.20
CA VAL A 19 7.01 -7.83 -13.54
C VAL A 19 8.47 -7.92 -13.98
N ASP A 20 8.74 -7.77 -15.28
CA ASP A 20 10.10 -7.80 -15.83
C ASP A 20 10.94 -6.64 -15.27
N PHE A 21 10.37 -5.42 -15.24
CA PHE A 21 11.04 -4.27 -14.64
C PHE A 21 11.41 -4.53 -13.17
N LEU A 22 10.46 -4.98 -12.36
CA LEU A 22 10.71 -5.28 -10.95
C LEU A 22 11.75 -6.40 -10.77
N SER A 23 11.78 -7.38 -11.67
CA SER A 23 12.76 -8.46 -11.64
C SER A 23 14.18 -8.00 -11.96
N CYS A 24 14.34 -6.89 -12.69
CA CYS A 24 15.64 -6.28 -12.98
C CYS A 24 16.17 -5.42 -11.82
N ILE A 25 15.30 -4.83 -11.01
CA ILE A 25 15.69 -3.85 -9.98
C ILE A 25 15.54 -4.36 -8.54
N MET A 26 14.83 -5.47 -8.33
CA MET A 26 14.63 -6.09 -7.03
C MET A 26 15.04 -7.56 -7.08
N ARG A 27 15.73 -8.02 -6.03
CA ARG A 27 16.18 -9.40 -5.93
C ARG A 27 15.01 -10.37 -5.92
N GLU A 28 15.27 -11.61 -6.32
CA GLU A 28 14.26 -12.66 -6.31
C GLU A 28 13.78 -12.98 -4.90
N ASP A 29 14.69 -12.96 -3.93
CA ASP A 29 14.50 -13.14 -2.49
C ASP A 29 14.24 -11.82 -1.74
N LEU A 30 13.66 -10.80 -2.40
CA LEU A 30 13.30 -9.52 -1.79
C LEU A 30 12.59 -9.72 -0.44
N GLU A 31 13.12 -9.09 0.61
CA GLU A 31 12.41 -8.98 1.88
C GLU A 31 11.40 -7.83 1.81
N PHE A 32 10.12 -8.15 2.01
CA PHE A 32 9.04 -7.17 1.99
C PHE A 32 7.96 -7.56 2.99
N MET A 33 7.68 -6.67 3.96
CA MET A 33 6.67 -6.88 5.01
C MET A 33 6.82 -8.22 5.74
N GLY A 34 8.07 -8.61 6.08
CA GLY A 34 8.39 -9.87 6.76
C GLY A 34 8.27 -11.12 5.90
N ALA A 35 7.94 -11.00 4.61
CA ALA A 35 7.93 -12.10 3.66
C ALA A 35 9.18 -12.06 2.78
N ILE A 36 9.64 -13.25 2.36
CA ILE A 36 10.73 -13.40 1.40
C ILE A 36 10.15 -13.69 0.02
N GLY A 37 10.62 -12.92 -0.96
CA GLY A 37 10.31 -13.04 -2.37
C GLY A 37 9.36 -11.96 -2.90
N ARG A 38 9.52 -11.59 -4.17
CA ARG A 38 8.75 -10.51 -4.82
C ARG A 38 7.23 -10.75 -4.87
N ARG A 39 6.78 -12.00 -4.69
CA ARG A 39 5.36 -12.37 -4.72
C ARG A 39 4.52 -11.52 -3.77
N LYS A 40 4.99 -11.28 -2.53
CA LYS A 40 4.23 -10.52 -1.54
C LYS A 40 4.01 -9.07 -1.97
N LEU A 41 4.99 -8.45 -2.63
CA LEU A 41 4.86 -7.10 -3.19
C LEU A 41 3.77 -7.05 -4.27
N LEU A 42 3.79 -8.01 -5.19
CA LEU A 42 2.80 -8.10 -6.28
C LEU A 42 1.39 -8.37 -5.75
N GLU A 43 1.25 -9.24 -4.75
CA GLU A 43 -0.01 -9.49 -4.06
C GLU A 43 -0.54 -8.23 -3.39
N GLN A 44 0.31 -7.50 -2.66
CA GLN A 44 -0.08 -6.28 -1.98
C GLN A 44 -0.58 -5.22 -2.97
N TRP A 45 0.14 -5.02 -4.07
CA TRP A 45 -0.31 -4.13 -5.14
C TRP A 45 -1.60 -4.59 -5.79
N THR A 46 -1.78 -5.89 -6.01
CA THR A 46 -3.03 -6.45 -6.54
C THR A 46 -4.21 -6.16 -5.62
N VAL A 47 -4.03 -6.23 -4.29
CA VAL A 47 -5.05 -5.82 -3.32
C VAL A 47 -5.41 -4.36 -3.53
N PHE A 48 -4.44 -3.44 -3.58
CA PHE A 48 -4.72 -2.02 -3.85
C PHE A 48 -5.48 -1.82 -5.17
N MET A 49 -5.09 -2.49 -6.26
CA MET A 49 -5.75 -2.33 -7.56
C MET A 49 -7.19 -2.85 -7.59
N ASN A 50 -7.54 -3.79 -6.70
CA ASN A 50 -8.87 -4.39 -6.64
C ASN A 50 -9.75 -3.76 -5.55
N THR A 51 -9.17 -3.05 -4.58
CA THR A 51 -9.90 -2.47 -3.45
C THR A 51 -10.41 -1.06 -3.73
N PHE A 52 -9.64 -0.23 -4.45
CA PHE A 52 -9.95 1.18 -4.66
C PHE A 52 -10.53 1.45 -6.05
N ASP A 53 -11.51 2.36 -6.12
CA ASP A 53 -12.08 2.79 -7.41
C ASP A 53 -11.05 3.52 -8.28
N SER A 54 -10.06 4.15 -7.64
CA SER A 54 -8.90 4.70 -8.34
C SER A 54 -7.67 4.69 -7.44
N PHE A 55 -6.52 4.45 -8.05
CA PHE A 55 -5.20 4.53 -7.41
C PHE A 55 -4.31 5.49 -8.20
N THR A 56 -3.65 6.41 -7.50
CA THR A 56 -2.52 7.18 -8.06
C THR A 56 -1.45 7.33 -7.00
N MET A 57 -0.19 7.26 -7.41
CA MET A 57 0.98 7.44 -6.55
C MET A 57 1.82 8.61 -7.06
N GLU A 58 2.15 9.52 -6.15
CA GLU A 58 3.02 10.66 -6.38
C GLU A 58 4.28 10.54 -5.52
N LEU A 59 5.45 10.72 -6.14
CA LEU A 59 6.71 10.85 -5.41
C LEU A 59 6.87 12.32 -5.03
N LEU A 60 6.95 12.60 -3.72
CA LEU A 60 7.11 13.95 -3.19
C LEU A 60 8.58 14.30 -3.05
N HIS A 61 9.34 13.39 -2.43
CA HIS A 61 10.74 13.60 -2.10
C HIS A 61 11.49 12.26 -2.02
N HIS A 62 12.81 12.29 -2.22
CA HIS A 62 13.68 11.16 -1.97
C HIS A 62 15.07 11.63 -1.55
N ASP A 63 15.68 10.87 -0.64
CA ASP A 63 17.01 11.12 -0.12
C ASP A 63 17.83 9.82 -0.08
N VAL A 64 19.13 9.95 -0.31
CA VAL A 64 20.09 8.86 -0.10
C VAL A 64 20.74 9.07 1.27
N VAL A 65 20.51 8.14 2.18
CA VAL A 65 20.69 8.39 3.63
C VAL A 65 21.88 7.61 4.20
N ALA A 66 22.38 6.60 3.49
CA ALA A 66 23.57 5.85 3.92
C ALA A 66 24.38 5.33 2.72
N PHE A 67 25.71 5.33 2.89
CA PHE A 67 26.67 4.65 2.02
C PHE A 67 27.53 3.71 2.88
N ALA A 68 27.52 2.42 2.52
CA ALA A 68 28.26 1.30 3.08
C ALA A 68 27.75 0.67 4.41
N PRO A 69 27.67 -0.68 4.48
CA PRO A 69 27.87 -1.61 3.37
C PRO A 69 26.73 -1.56 2.34
N ASN A 70 25.54 -1.08 2.72
CA ASN A 70 24.36 -1.01 1.86
C ASN A 70 23.97 0.44 1.59
N VAL A 71 23.57 0.74 0.35
CA VAL A 71 22.97 2.03 0.01
C VAL A 71 21.52 1.99 0.45
N VAL A 72 21.08 3.01 1.21
CA VAL A 72 19.69 3.14 1.65
C VAL A 72 19.10 4.41 1.06
N VAL A 73 17.99 4.24 0.33
CA VAL A 73 17.21 5.35 -0.21
C VAL A 73 15.88 5.42 0.52
N HIS A 74 15.56 6.60 1.04
CA HIS A 74 14.26 6.91 1.61
C HIS A 74 13.47 7.71 0.57
N ALA A 75 12.18 7.43 0.45
CA ALA A 75 11.29 8.16 -0.44
C ALA A 75 9.95 8.44 0.25
N ASP A 76 9.54 9.69 0.20
CA ASP A 76 8.22 10.12 0.65
C ASP A 76 7.28 10.16 -0.55
N THR A 77 6.17 9.45 -0.41
CA THR A 77 5.16 9.32 -1.46
C THR A 77 3.78 9.64 -0.92
N MET A 78 2.89 10.08 -1.81
CA MET A 78 1.48 10.23 -1.53
C MET A 78 0.68 9.25 -2.38
N LEU A 79 -0.14 8.43 -1.74
CA LEU A 79 -1.17 7.65 -2.44
C LEU A 79 -2.48 8.41 -2.44
N HIS A 80 -3.10 8.53 -3.60
CA HIS A 80 -4.45 9.07 -3.78
C HIS A 80 -5.39 7.90 -4.07
N LEU A 81 -6.20 7.54 -3.09
CA LEU A 81 -7.04 6.34 -3.10
C LEU A 81 -8.51 6.74 -3.06
N ARG A 82 -9.25 6.52 -4.15
CA ARG A 82 -10.70 6.81 -4.14
C ARG A 82 -11.44 5.70 -3.41
N LEU A 83 -12.21 6.10 -2.41
CA LEU A 83 -12.87 5.17 -1.50
C LEU A 83 -14.23 4.73 -2.02
N SER A 84 -14.37 3.43 -2.24
CA SER A 84 -15.65 2.72 -2.38
C SER A 84 -16.10 2.15 -1.03
N ARG A 85 -17.33 1.64 -0.96
CA ARG A 85 -17.80 0.94 0.26
C ARG A 85 -16.97 -0.29 0.58
N GLU A 86 -16.50 -0.98 -0.45
CA GLU A 86 -15.58 -2.11 -0.28
C GLU A 86 -14.24 -1.65 0.28
N SER A 87 -13.68 -0.56 -0.23
CA SER A 87 -12.43 -0.01 0.32
C SER A 87 -12.57 0.41 1.78
N VAL A 88 -13.70 1.02 2.18
CA VAL A 88 -13.94 1.39 3.59
C VAL A 88 -14.01 0.13 4.45
N ARG A 89 -14.64 -0.94 3.98
CA ARG A 89 -14.68 -2.23 4.68
C ARG A 89 -13.29 -2.81 4.89
N VAL A 90 -12.40 -2.72 3.89
CA VAL A 90 -11.04 -3.25 3.96
C VAL A 90 -10.13 -2.38 4.83
N LEU A 91 -10.22 -1.06 4.67
CA LEU A 91 -9.29 -0.12 5.30
C LEU A 91 -9.68 0.28 6.70
N VAL A 92 -10.97 0.40 6.96
CA VAL A 92 -11.49 0.99 8.19
C VAL A 92 -12.75 0.24 8.62
N PRO A 93 -12.66 -1.09 8.85
CA PRO A 93 -13.84 -1.92 9.14
C PRO A 93 -14.64 -1.41 10.34
N GLY A 94 -13.98 -0.80 11.33
CA GLY A 94 -14.62 -0.20 12.50
C GLY A 94 -15.60 0.93 12.17
N ALA A 95 -15.43 1.61 11.03
CA ALA A 95 -16.35 2.66 10.59
C ALA A 95 -17.70 2.11 10.11
N LEU A 96 -17.79 0.83 9.72
CA LEU A 96 -19.00 0.26 9.10
C LEU A 96 -20.23 0.28 10.01
N GLY A 97 -20.05 0.33 11.32
CA GLY A 97 -21.14 0.50 12.29
C GLY A 97 -21.66 1.94 12.38
N HIS A 98 -20.97 2.91 11.77
CA HIS A 98 -21.26 4.32 11.88
C HIS A 98 -21.51 4.95 10.51
N GLU A 99 -22.71 4.73 9.96
CA GLU A 99 -23.06 5.12 8.59
C GLU A 99 -22.81 6.62 8.25
N PRO A 100 -23.06 7.60 9.15
CA PRO A 100 -22.69 9.00 8.87
C PRO A 100 -21.21 9.19 8.56
N LEU A 101 -20.35 8.40 9.22
CA LEU A 101 -18.91 8.43 9.00
C LEU A 101 -18.54 7.74 7.68
N VAL A 102 -19.16 6.59 7.39
CA VAL A 102 -18.98 5.89 6.10
C VAL A 102 -19.33 6.83 4.94
N GLN A 103 -20.46 7.56 5.02
CA GLN A 103 -20.89 8.49 3.99
C GLN A 103 -19.90 9.65 3.77
N LYS A 104 -19.15 10.08 4.80
CA LYS A 104 -18.06 11.06 4.63
C LYS A 104 -16.87 10.49 3.86
N MET A 105 -16.67 9.17 3.88
CA MET A 105 -15.57 8.51 3.18
C MET A 105 -15.93 8.16 1.73
N LEU A 106 -17.15 7.70 1.47
CA LEU A 106 -17.56 7.19 0.16
C LEU A 106 -17.40 8.22 -0.97
N GLY A 107 -16.79 7.79 -2.07
CA GLY A 107 -16.55 8.61 -3.26
C GLY A 107 -15.42 9.64 -3.10
N ASN A 108 -14.97 9.92 -1.88
CA ASN A 108 -13.86 10.85 -1.62
C ASN A 108 -12.50 10.16 -1.81
N VAL A 109 -11.46 10.98 -1.92
CA VAL A 109 -10.07 10.52 -2.11
C VAL A 109 -9.35 10.58 -0.76
N LEU A 110 -8.87 9.43 -0.28
CA LEU A 110 -7.94 9.35 0.83
C LEU A 110 -6.54 9.68 0.31
N GLU A 111 -5.97 10.77 0.81
CA GLU A 111 -4.56 11.13 0.60
C GLU A 111 -3.73 10.47 1.70
N LEU A 112 -3.07 9.38 1.36
CA LEU A 112 -2.32 8.56 2.29
C LEU A 112 -0.81 8.77 2.12
N PRO A 113 -0.15 9.44 3.08
CA PRO A 113 1.30 9.53 3.11
C PRO A 113 1.90 8.13 3.30
N LEU A 114 2.84 7.78 2.43
CA LEU A 114 3.57 6.52 2.44
C LEU A 114 5.07 6.80 2.37
N HIS A 115 5.79 6.33 3.38
CA HIS A 115 7.24 6.36 3.43
C HIS A 115 7.79 5.02 2.96
N LEU A 116 8.72 5.06 2.01
CA LEU A 116 9.39 3.91 1.43
C LEU A 116 10.87 3.91 1.81
N ARG A 117 11.39 2.75 2.17
CA ARG A 117 12.81 2.52 2.42
C ARG A 117 13.31 1.42 1.50
N PHE A 118 14.20 1.76 0.57
CA PHE A 118 14.84 0.83 -0.33
C PHE A 118 16.26 0.54 0.16
N VAL A 119 16.57 -0.74 0.41
CA VAL A 119 17.92 -1.17 0.75
C VAL A 119 18.51 -1.91 -0.43
N PHE A 120 19.62 -1.39 -0.93
CA PHE A 120 20.33 -1.94 -2.06
C PHE A 120 21.48 -2.82 -1.60
N ASP A 121 21.66 -3.94 -2.29
CA ASP A 121 22.84 -4.79 -2.11
C ASP A 121 24.06 -4.24 -2.87
N THR A 122 25.17 -4.97 -2.83
CA THR A 122 26.42 -4.58 -3.50
C THR A 122 26.33 -4.49 -5.02
N ASN A 123 25.29 -5.06 -5.64
CA ASN A 123 25.03 -4.99 -7.07
C ASN A 123 24.06 -3.88 -7.44
N CYS A 124 23.72 -2.99 -6.49
CA CYS A 124 22.72 -1.95 -6.65
C CYS A 124 21.32 -2.51 -6.98
N VAL A 125 20.99 -3.69 -6.47
CA VAL A 125 19.65 -4.30 -6.59
C VAL A 125 18.97 -4.23 -5.23
N VAL A 126 17.69 -3.88 -5.20
CA VAL A 126 16.93 -3.79 -3.93
C VAL A 126 16.75 -5.19 -3.35
N HIS A 127 17.24 -5.40 -2.13
CA HIS A 127 17.09 -6.66 -1.40
C HIS A 127 16.08 -6.58 -0.25
N GLU A 128 15.77 -5.38 0.22
CA GLU A 128 14.77 -5.13 1.26
C GLU A 128 13.96 -3.88 0.90
N LEU A 129 12.63 -3.97 1.05
CA LEU A 129 11.71 -2.86 0.88
C LEU A 129 10.89 -2.67 2.17
N GLY A 130 11.13 -1.56 2.85
CA GLY A 130 10.35 -1.10 3.99
C GLY A 130 9.23 -0.15 3.56
N THR A 131 8.07 -0.27 4.17
CA THR A 131 6.91 0.61 3.97
C THR A 131 6.34 1.06 5.30
N PHE A 132 5.91 2.32 5.38
CA PHE A 132 5.14 2.84 6.49
C PHE A 132 4.11 3.84 5.98
N ALA A 133 2.83 3.62 6.28
CA ALA A 133 1.77 4.54 5.89
C ALA A 133 1.13 5.20 7.12
N ASN A 134 0.91 6.52 7.04
CA ASN A 134 0.30 7.28 8.12
C ASN A 134 -1.24 7.37 7.94
N THR A 135 -1.92 6.25 8.18
CA THR A 135 -3.37 6.14 7.99
C THR A 135 -4.17 7.08 8.90
N ILE A 136 -3.67 7.36 10.11
CA ILE A 136 -4.37 8.24 11.06
C ILE A 136 -4.43 9.66 10.51
N ASP A 137 -3.28 10.21 10.08
CA ASP A 137 -3.22 11.56 9.52
C ASP A 137 -4.08 11.69 8.26
N ALA A 138 -4.05 10.68 7.40
CA ALA A 138 -4.90 10.59 6.22
C ALA A 138 -6.40 10.63 6.56
N LEU A 139 -6.82 9.88 7.60
CA LEU A 139 -8.22 9.85 8.03
C LEU A 139 -8.66 11.15 8.71
N VAL A 140 -7.82 11.76 9.55
CA VAL A 140 -8.11 13.08 10.16
C VAL A 140 -8.33 14.12 9.08
N LYS A 141 -7.47 14.14 8.06
CA LYS A 141 -7.61 15.06 6.92
C LYS A 141 -8.89 14.81 6.13
N LEU A 142 -9.24 13.54 5.88
CA LEU A 142 -10.44 13.16 5.14
C LEU A 142 -11.74 13.48 5.89
N LEU A 143 -11.79 13.19 7.19
CA LEU A 143 -12.98 13.35 8.02
C LEU A 143 -13.14 14.79 8.54
N GLY A 144 -12.08 15.59 8.44
CA GLY A 144 -12.07 17.02 8.75
C GLY A 144 -11.98 17.35 10.23
N ASN A 145 -11.94 16.34 11.12
CA ASN A 145 -11.72 16.54 12.55
C ASN A 145 -11.21 15.26 13.23
N PHE A 146 -10.61 15.46 14.41
CA PHE A 146 -10.01 14.40 15.20
C PHE A 146 -11.05 13.52 15.89
N ASP A 147 -12.18 14.10 16.32
CA ASP A 147 -13.24 13.38 17.06
C ASP A 147 -13.88 12.28 16.22
N ASP A 148 -14.19 12.57 14.95
CA ASP A 148 -14.70 11.59 13.97
C ASP A 148 -13.68 10.48 13.69
N THR A 149 -12.38 10.79 13.77
CA THR A 149 -11.32 9.79 13.57
C THR A 149 -11.22 8.90 14.80
N LEU A 150 -11.26 9.46 16.01
CA LEU A 150 -11.29 8.68 17.26
C LEU A 150 -12.55 7.82 17.40
N ALA A 151 -13.66 8.23 16.77
CA ALA A 151 -14.89 7.45 16.73
C ALA A 151 -14.77 6.15 15.90
N VAL A 152 -13.68 5.98 15.14
CA VAL A 152 -13.35 4.74 14.42
C VAL A 152 -12.64 3.77 15.37
N PRO A 153 -13.25 2.63 15.72
CA PRO A 153 -12.56 1.56 16.42
C PRO A 153 -11.50 0.94 15.52
N ASP A 154 -10.36 0.55 16.12
CA ASP A 154 -9.34 -0.30 15.49
C ASP A 154 -8.79 0.24 14.16
N ILE A 155 -8.48 1.55 14.08
CA ILE A 155 -7.80 2.12 12.90
C ILE A 155 -6.51 1.32 12.65
N PRO A 156 -6.39 0.65 11.50
CA PRO A 156 -5.24 -0.19 11.25
C PRO A 156 -3.99 0.66 11.08
N ARG A 157 -2.95 0.30 11.84
CA ARG A 157 -1.60 0.82 11.64
C ARG A 157 -0.97 0.07 10.47
N TRP A 158 -1.02 0.62 9.26
CA TRP A 158 -0.36 0.03 8.09
C TRP A 158 1.15 0.21 8.21
N SER A 159 1.73 -0.65 9.02
CA SER A 159 3.16 -0.88 9.18
C SER A 159 3.52 -2.23 8.55
N SER A 160 4.82 -2.49 8.45
CA SER A 160 5.42 -3.74 7.94
C SER A 160 4.85 -5.04 8.53
N SER A 161 4.06 -5.00 9.61
CA SER A 161 3.41 -6.15 10.25
C SER A 161 1.92 -6.34 9.93
N CYS A 162 1.28 -5.45 9.16
CA CYS A 162 -0.13 -5.59 8.80
C CYS A 162 -0.28 -6.13 7.37
N PRO A 163 -0.49 -7.43 7.16
CA PRO A 163 -1.06 -7.88 5.90
C PRO A 163 -2.44 -7.24 5.80
N VAL A 164 -2.70 -6.46 4.73
CA VAL A 164 -4.09 -6.21 4.34
C VAL A 164 -4.69 -7.60 4.17
N ALA A 165 -5.62 -7.94 5.06
CA ALA A 165 -5.99 -9.32 5.34
C ALA A 165 -6.47 -10.02 4.05
N CYS A 166 -5.63 -10.90 3.50
CA CYS A 166 -6.10 -12.00 2.67
C CYS A 166 -6.65 -13.07 3.61
N ASP A 167 -7.79 -12.82 4.25
CA ASP A 167 -8.51 -13.88 4.94
C ASP A 167 -9.23 -14.70 3.87
N THR A 168 -8.51 -15.67 3.32
CA THR A 168 -9.04 -16.63 2.35
C THR A 168 -9.85 -17.67 3.11
N THR A 169 -10.96 -17.26 3.72
CA THR A 169 -12.02 -18.19 4.11
C THR A 169 -12.91 -18.47 2.90
N MET A 170 -12.37 -19.20 1.92
CA MET A 170 -13.19 -20.18 1.20
C MET A 170 -13.37 -21.36 2.15
N ARG A 171 -14.37 -21.27 3.03
CA ARG A 171 -14.94 -22.47 3.65
C ARG A 171 -15.61 -23.26 2.54
N GLY A 172 -15.01 -24.39 2.18
CA GLY A 172 -15.68 -25.43 1.41
C GLY A 172 -16.94 -25.90 2.13
N GLY A 173 -18.08 -25.69 1.50
CA GLY A 173 -19.22 -26.61 1.47
C GLY A 173 -19.55 -26.76 -0.02
N VAL A 174 -19.71 -27.94 -0.59
CA VAL A 174 -20.34 -29.18 -0.12
C VAL A 174 -19.51 -30.37 -0.59
#